data_AF-A0A7W0KRJ3-F1
#
_entry.id   AF-A0A7W0KRJ3-F1
#
_cell.length_a   1.000
_cell.length_b   1.000
_cell.length_c   1.000
_cell.angle_alpha   90.00
_cell.angle_beta   90.00
_cell.angle_gamma   90.00
#
_symmetry.space_group_name_H-M   'P 1'
#
loop_
_entity.id
_entity.type
_entity.pdbx_description
1 polymer ?
#
loop_
_entity_poly.entity_id
_entity_poly.type
_entity_poly.pdbx_seq_one_letter_code
_entity_poly.pdbx_strand_id
1 'polypeptide(L)'
;MSLVLPGERETLPFDDPAVAGALRRVLGLRPSPVFSTLSARDDRWLGSLTGGERLDERLLADPFGALAQARVLRVGAGFLGLTPALPGPVIQRYGSGNPWPGGRFERSQR
;
A
#
# COMPACT_ATOMS: atom_id res chain seq x y z
N MET A 1 16.04 -2.28 -3.76
CA MET A 1 14.62 -1.86 -3.76
C MET A 1 13.86 -2.73 -4.74
N SER A 2 12.60 -3.05 -4.43
CA SER A 2 11.64 -3.66 -5.34
C SER A 2 10.61 -2.59 -5.72
N LEU A 3 10.37 -2.44 -7.03
CA LEU A 3 9.34 -1.58 -7.60
C LEU A 3 8.34 -2.45 -8.34
N VAL A 4 7.07 -2.35 -7.97
CA VAL A 4 5.97 -3.02 -8.67
C VAL A 4 5.12 -1.96 -9.34
N LEU A 5 4.96 -2.08 -10.66
CA LEU A 5 4.09 -1.22 -11.46
C LEU A 5 3.19 -2.12 -12.31
N PRO A 6 1.88 -2.16 -12.07
CA PRO A 6 0.92 -2.84 -12.93
C PRO A 6 0.82 -2.15 -14.29
N GLY A 7 0.35 -2.90 -15.30
CA GLY A 7 0.02 -2.30 -16.60
C GLY A 7 -1.14 -1.29 -16.49
N GLU A 8 -1.33 -0.43 -17.49
CA GLU A 8 -2.37 0.63 -17.46
C GLU A 8 -3.80 0.09 -17.30
N ARG A 9 -4.02 -1.20 -17.58
CA ARG A 9 -5.32 -1.89 -17.50
C ARG A 9 -5.51 -2.69 -16.20
N GLU A 10 -4.47 -2.81 -15.38
CA GLU A 10 -4.47 -3.58 -14.15
C GLU A 10 -4.62 -2.61 -12.97
N THR A 11 -5.86 -2.30 -12.61
CA THR A 11 -6.16 -1.37 -11.52
C THR A 11 -6.86 -2.10 -10.39
N LEU A 12 -6.36 -1.94 -9.15
CA LEU A 12 -7.06 -2.42 -7.97
C LEU A 12 -7.78 -1.25 -7.27
N PRO A 13 -9.07 -1.42 -6.91
CA PRO A 13 -9.79 -0.44 -6.11
C PRO A 13 -9.20 -0.43 -4.69
N PHE A 14 -8.53 0.66 -4.31
CA PHE A 14 -7.80 0.75 -3.04
C PHE A 14 -8.75 0.80 -1.82
N ASP A 15 -9.99 1.26 -2.04
CA ASP A 15 -11.05 1.31 -1.04
C ASP A 15 -11.82 -0.01 -0.89
N ASP A 16 -11.59 -0.98 -1.79
CA ASP A 16 -12.23 -2.29 -1.65
C ASP A 16 -11.73 -3.01 -0.37
N PRO A 17 -12.63 -3.47 0.51
CA PRO A 17 -12.23 -4.09 1.77
C PRO A 17 -11.37 -5.34 1.62
N ALA A 18 -11.54 -6.11 0.54
CA ALA A 18 -10.72 -7.29 0.27
C ALA A 18 -9.30 -6.87 -0.15
N VAL A 19 -9.16 -5.83 -0.97
CA VAL A 19 -7.86 -5.23 -1.33
C VAL A 19 -7.17 -4.65 -0.10
N ALA A 20 -7.85 -3.79 0.67
CA ALA A 20 -7.32 -3.22 1.91
C ALA A 20 -6.93 -4.31 2.93
N GLY A 21 -7.76 -5.35 3.08
CA GLY A 21 -7.48 -6.49 3.95
C GLY A 21 -6.28 -7.33 3.49
N ALA A 22 -6.08 -7.49 2.17
CA ALA A 22 -4.91 -8.15 1.62
C ALA A 22 -3.63 -7.31 1.84
N LEU A 23 -3.68 -6.00 1.57
CA LEU A 23 -2.59 -5.06 1.82
C LEU A 23 -2.13 -5.08 3.27
N ARG A 24 -3.08 -5.05 4.23
CA ARG A 24 -2.77 -5.13 5.66
C ARG A 24 -2.11 -6.43 6.06
N ARG A 25 -2.56 -7.56 5.50
CA ARG A 25 -1.93 -8.86 5.75
C ARG A 25 -0.49 -8.85 5.27
N VAL A 26 -0.25 -8.36 4.06
CA VAL A 26 1.09 -8.19 3.49
C VAL A 26 1.97 -7.29 4.37
N LEU A 27 1.43 -6.17 4.84
CA LEU A 27 2.17 -5.21 5.67
C LEU A 27 2.42 -5.66 7.09
N GLY A 28 1.60 -6.59 7.60
CA GLY A 28 1.82 -7.24 8.90
C GLY A 28 2.97 -8.25 8.89
N LEU A 29 3.44 -8.69 7.72
CA LEU A 29 4.53 -9.67 7.59
C LEU A 29 5.89 -8.97 7.71
N ARG A 30 6.41 -8.83 8.94
CA ARG A 30 7.69 -8.18 9.32
C ARG A 30 7.88 -6.75 8.75
N PRO A 31 8.17 -5.73 9.56
CA PRO A 31 8.34 -4.37 9.05
C PRO A 31 9.48 -4.27 8.02
N SER A 32 9.24 -3.60 6.89
CA SER A 32 10.28 -3.15 5.95
C SER A 32 10.75 -1.77 6.38
N PRO A 33 12.05 -1.43 6.33
CA PRO A 33 12.51 -0.08 6.65
C PRO A 33 11.97 0.96 5.65
N VAL A 34 11.69 0.54 4.42
CA VAL A 34 10.98 1.36 3.43
C VAL A 34 9.81 0.58 2.88
N PHE A 35 8.64 1.19 2.94
CA PHE A 35 7.44 0.73 2.25
C PHE A 35 6.57 1.93 1.82
N SER A 36 6.04 1.88 0.60
CA SER A 36 5.02 2.82 0.14
C SER A 36 4.11 2.17 -0.91
N THR A 37 2.80 2.43 -0.81
CA THR A 37 1.85 2.18 -1.90
C THR A 37 1.70 3.43 -2.75
N LEU A 38 1.79 3.28 -4.06
CA LEU A 38 1.51 4.36 -5.01
C LEU A 38 0.02 4.33 -5.33
N SER A 39 -0.64 5.49 -5.25
CA SER A 39 -2.05 5.63 -5.63
C SER A 39 -2.27 6.86 -6.49
N ALA A 40 -3.34 6.84 -7.30
CA ALA A 40 -3.86 8.00 -8.00
C ALA A 40 -5.29 8.29 -7.54
N ARG A 41 -5.60 9.58 -7.36
CA ARG A 41 -6.96 10.08 -7.06
C ARG A 41 -7.62 9.37 -5.88
N ASP A 42 -6.81 8.94 -4.91
CA ASP A 42 -7.17 8.28 -3.65
C ASP A 42 -7.84 6.90 -3.76
N ASP A 43 -8.31 6.48 -4.94
CA ASP A 43 -9.10 5.25 -5.13
C ASP A 43 -8.38 4.15 -5.92
N ARG A 44 -7.30 4.48 -6.62
CA ARG A 44 -6.62 3.56 -7.54
C ARG A 44 -5.21 3.23 -7.10
N TRP A 45 -4.93 1.95 -6.90
CA TRP A 45 -3.57 1.45 -6.73
C TRP A 45 -2.79 1.56 -8.05
N LEU A 46 -1.59 2.16 -7.99
CA LEU A 46 -0.66 2.32 -9.11
C LEU A 46 0.62 1.51 -8.97
N GLY A 47 0.82 0.85 -7.83
CA GLY A 47 2.06 0.12 -7.58
C GLY A 47 2.53 0.19 -6.14
N SER A 48 3.73 -0.33 -5.91
CA SER A 48 4.35 -0.30 -4.60
C SER A 48 5.87 -0.18 -4.70
N LEU A 49 6.44 0.32 -3.61
CA LEU A 49 7.87 0.42 -3.37
C LEU A 49 8.18 -0.31 -2.07
N THR A 50 9.06 -1.31 -2.14
CA THR A 50 9.62 -1.98 -0.96
C THR A 50 11.13 -1.79 -0.99
N GLY A 51 11.72 -1.30 0.10
CA GLY A 51 13.16 -1.01 0.15
C GLY A 51 13.82 -1.52 1.43
N GLY A 52 15.11 -1.81 1.30
CA GLY A 52 16.00 -2.25 2.36
C GLY A 52 17.44 -1.88 2.02
N GLU A 53 18.33 -1.91 3.02
CA GLU A 53 19.74 -1.57 2.85
C GLU A 53 20.50 -2.55 1.95
N ARG A 54 20.05 -3.81 1.91
CA ARG A 54 20.65 -4.90 1.15
C ARG A 54 19.58 -5.59 0.32
N LEU A 55 20.00 -6.20 -0.80
CA LEU A 55 19.16 -7.14 -1.53
C LEU A 55 19.13 -8.45 -0.74
N ASP A 56 17.94 -8.89 -0.34
CA ASP A 56 17.70 -10.12 0.40
C ASP A 56 16.54 -10.92 -0.21
N GLU A 57 16.31 -12.13 0.30
CA GLU A 57 15.22 -13.01 -0.15
C GLU A 57 13.85 -12.34 -0.05
N ARG A 58 13.66 -11.45 0.92
CA ARG A 58 12.41 -10.72 1.10
C ARG A 58 12.15 -9.75 -0.06
N LEU A 59 13.14 -8.95 -0.45
CA LEU A 59 13.02 -8.04 -1.59
C LEU A 59 12.85 -8.79 -2.91
N LEU A 60 13.45 -9.97 -3.02
CA LEU A 60 13.27 -10.85 -4.18
C LEU A 60 11.87 -11.49 -4.21
N ALA A 61 11.32 -11.80 -3.03
CA ALA A 61 9.97 -12.33 -2.84
C ALA A 61 8.98 -11.23 -2.42
N ASP A 62 9.08 -10.03 -3.03
CA ASP A 62 8.16 -8.94 -2.73
C ASP A 62 6.71 -9.43 -2.94
N PRO A 63 5.85 -9.39 -1.90
CA PRO A 63 4.48 -9.90 -1.99
C PRO A 63 3.64 -9.18 -3.06
N PHE A 64 3.97 -7.95 -3.43
CA PHE A 64 3.31 -7.23 -4.53
C PHE A 64 3.72 -7.76 -5.91
N GLY A 65 4.82 -8.52 -5.99
CA GLY A 65 5.23 -9.24 -7.20
C GLY A 65 4.20 -10.26 -7.69
N ALA A 66 3.25 -10.67 -6.84
CA ALA A 66 2.12 -11.50 -7.23
C ALA A 66 1.03 -10.73 -8.01
N LEU A 67 1.00 -9.39 -7.91
CA LEU A 67 0.02 -8.54 -8.57
C LEU A 67 0.53 -8.01 -9.92
N ALA A 68 1.83 -7.71 -10.00
CA ALA A 68 2.47 -7.25 -11.23
C ALA A 68 3.98 -7.52 -11.16
N GLN A 69 4.68 -7.39 -12.28
CA GLN A 69 6.12 -7.64 -12.35
C GLN A 69 6.90 -6.76 -11.35
N ALA A 70 7.60 -7.40 -10.41
CA ALA A 70 8.54 -6.75 -9.53
C ALA A 70 9.87 -6.49 -10.25
N ARG A 71 10.37 -5.25 -10.14
CA ARG A 71 11.66 -4.82 -10.68
C ARG A 71 12.63 -4.54 -9.53
N VAL A 72 13.75 -5.25 -9.53
CA VAL A 72 14.82 -4.99 -8.56
C VAL A 72 15.65 -3.80 -9.04
N LEU A 73 15.68 -2.75 -8.23
CA LEU A 73 16.41 -1.51 -8.49
C LEU A 73 17.48 -1.29 -7.41
N ARG A 74 18.68 -0.92 -7.86
CA ARG A 74 19.71 -0.34 -7.00
C ARG A 74 19.50 1.17 -6.99
N VAL A 75 19.25 1.71 -5.80
CA VAL A 75 18.93 3.12 -5.61
C VAL A 75 20.05 3.73 -4.78
N GLY A 76 20.56 4.89 -5.21
CA GLY A 76 21.61 5.62 -4.50
C GLY A 76 21.11 6.24 -3.20
N ALA A 77 22.04 6.61 -2.33
CA ALA A 77 21.72 7.40 -1.13
C ALA A 77 21.05 8.73 -1.51
N GLY A 78 20.12 9.19 -0.68
CA GLY A 78 19.41 10.47 -0.87
C GLY A 78 18.21 10.43 -1.81
N PHE A 79 17.93 9.31 -2.49
CA PHE A 79 16.73 9.18 -3.33
C PHE A 79 15.44 9.10 -2.51
N LEU A 80 15.50 8.46 -1.33
CA LEU A 80 14.40 8.39 -0.38
C LEU A 80 14.77 9.19 0.87
N GLY A 81 13.89 10.10 1.25
CA GLY A 81 14.01 10.86 2.50
C GLY A 81 13.52 10.06 3.70
N LEU A 82 13.96 10.46 4.88
CA LEU A 82 13.39 9.97 6.13
C LEU A 82 12.05 10.67 6.36
N THR A 83 11.03 9.91 6.72
CA THR A 83 9.76 10.44 7.23
C THR A 83 9.65 10.03 8.69
N PRO A 84 9.39 10.98 9.62
CA PRO A 84 9.10 10.64 11.00
C PRO A 84 8.00 9.59 11.08
N ALA A 85 8.13 8.61 11.97
CA ALA A 85 7.04 7.66 12.19
C ALA A 85 5.76 8.44 12.53
N LEU A 86 4.68 8.18 11.78
CA LEU A 86 3.39 8.77 12.09
C LEU A 86 2.94 8.29 13.48
N PRO A 87 2.35 9.16 14.31
CA PRO A 87 1.91 8.76 15.64
C PRO A 87 0.76 7.73 15.53
N GLY A 88 1.04 6.50 15.97
CA GLY A 88 0.04 5.42 16.11
C GLY A 88 -0.27 4.62 14.83
N PRO A 89 -1.16 3.60 14.94
CA PRO A 89 -1.64 2.86 13.78
C PRO A 89 -2.39 3.81 12.85
N VAL A 90 -1.78 4.11 11.70
CA VAL A 90 -2.37 4.96 10.68
C VAL A 90 -3.53 4.19 10.07
N ILE A 91 -4.76 4.62 10.38
CA ILE A 91 -5.95 4.01 9.81
C ILE A 91 -5.96 4.37 8.31
N GLN A 92 -5.81 3.36 7.44
CA GLN A 92 -6.24 3.50 6.04
C GLN A 92 -7.72 3.88 6.08
N ARG A 93 -8.03 5.13 5.70
CA ARG A 93 -9.39 5.66 5.74
C ARG A 93 -10.30 4.70 4.97
N TYR A 94 -11.27 4.13 5.66
CA TYR A 94 -12.29 3.30 5.04
C TYR A 94 -13.28 4.20 4.30
N GLY A 95 -13.19 4.26 2.98
CA GLY A 95 -14.29 4.68 2.12
C GLY A 95 -15.31 3.55 1.99
N SER A 96 -16.45 3.64 2.69
CA SER A 96 -17.77 3.06 2.32
C SER A 96 -18.74 2.98 3.51
N GLY A 97 -18.24 3.01 4.74
CA GLY A 97 -19.06 2.76 5.93
C GLY A 97 -19.25 3.91 6.90
N ASN A 98 -18.56 5.04 6.77
CA ASN A 98 -18.70 6.18 7.69
C ASN A 98 -18.91 7.49 6.91
N PRO A 99 -20.02 8.22 7.12
CA PRO A 99 -20.12 9.57 6.60
C PRO A 99 -19.08 10.47 7.29
N TRP A 100 -18.36 11.23 6.48
CA TRP A 100 -17.55 12.40 6.87
C TRP A 100 -18.40 13.35 7.76
N PRO A 101 -17.81 14.15 8.68
CA PRO A 101 -18.28 14.38 10.07
C PRO A 101 -19.59 15.16 10.27
N GLY A 102 -20.43 15.27 9.24
CA GLY A 102 -21.79 15.83 9.31
C GLY A 102 -22.92 14.88 8.90
N GLY A 103 -22.67 13.64 8.47
CA GLY A 103 -23.74 12.72 8.05
C GLY A 103 -24.21 11.77 9.16
N ARG A 104 -25.52 11.50 9.23
CA ARG A 104 -26.12 10.43 10.06
C ARG A 104 -26.44 9.22 9.19
N PHE A 105 -26.31 8.03 9.75
CA PHE A 105 -26.80 6.80 9.13
C PHE A 105 -28.34 6.77 9.15
N GLU A 106 -28.96 6.39 8.03
CA GLU A 106 -30.33 5.89 8.05
C GLU A 106 -30.34 4.49 8.68
N ARG A 107 -31.25 4.26 9.63
CA ARG A 107 -31.45 2.91 10.20
C ARG A 107 -32.07 2.04 9.12
N SER A 108 -31.36 1.02 8.66
CA SER A 108 -32.02 -0.06 7.94
C SER A 108 -32.96 -0.78 8.91
N GLN A 109 -34.25 -0.74 8.59
CA GLN A 109 -35.27 -1.53 9.29
C GLN A 109 -35.05 -3.01 8.95
N ARG A 110 -35.18 -3.86 9.97
CA ARG A 110 -35.26 -5.31 9.81
C ARG A 110 -36.64 -5.72 9.35
#